data_AF-A0A3B9X3S1-F1
#
_entry.id   AF-A0A3B9X3S1-F1
#
_cell.length_a   1.000
_cell.length_b   1.000
_cell.length_c   1.000
_cell.angle_alpha   90.00
_cell.angle_beta   90.00
_cell.angle_gamma   90.00
#
_symmetry.space_group_name_H-M   'P 1'
#
loop_
_entity.id
_entity.type
_entity.pdbx_description
1 polymer ?
#
loop_
_entity_poly.entity_id
_entity_poly.type
_entity_poly.pdbx_seq_one_letter_code
_entity_poly.pdbx_strand_id
1 'polypeptide(L)'
;NSASDNGFTYNQESISANATLENGQSFLIRPDLRAIDNFKVSILNTAQIATADRLQIEGAIANTKETEPSLEYDKRALALNGHAAFDTGTILGVRQTKTFNTNTAEPALFIPRDVAGFTVSIQPLFTDDHQIQLFTSEHNHLVGSDTLAAGFKAGVAGANSIEAGTTFINNYVNEQGVSGYKDTTITLGSYANDKRLSFLVPIQTNATAGPVAAIAANNLTLNGVDLSVLNIPASSTLSAANVAAWINDGGGAAGSVTANTGVTAKADSTRTYTFSDLDLTRKLSINGVTIVNLGVPATLDALAVLINGATYSAGEEVEGVVNPNGTILIRPTAANAGKNIVLGNPTAAETTNFLGEANGIYTGRVEYTNTGAVVAKGTNINFGFKDHGAGTGKATDLSRIGLATTITSSTRLDDDFLVYVTGAANDVEIRYDIQAKPVLPDVSIEPAFSLTFLTPTQVQITDTTSNTIMAKKNYVWPSGVLVNDVKVVFEEAPTTGDVFTIKANEGAIGDNGNIMRILAVKEKGVDGNEIPIQKYISLVSDIGNKHHLAQMSSEALQVVKDDAQALLDNTTGVTLDTEAADLIRYQQSYQAAAQIIKVSQDIFDMLLSASR
;
A
#
# COMPACT_ATOMS: atom_id res chain seq x y z
N ASN A 1 -0.26 67.68 44.98
CA ASN A 1 0.75 67.78 43.90
C ASN A 1 1.04 69.25 43.68
N SER A 2 2.31 69.61 43.72
CA SER A 2 2.75 71.00 43.53
C SER A 2 2.61 71.40 42.05
N ALA A 3 2.70 72.70 41.73
CA ALA A 3 2.64 73.20 40.35
C ALA A 3 3.80 72.71 39.44
N SER A 4 4.72 71.89 39.95
CA SER A 4 5.85 71.31 39.21
C SER A 4 5.85 69.77 39.12
N ASP A 5 4.81 69.09 39.61
CA ASP A 5 4.73 67.61 39.50
C ASP A 5 4.25 67.20 38.10
N ASN A 6 5.19 66.79 37.25
CA ASN A 6 4.93 66.24 35.91
C ASN A 6 4.71 64.72 35.94
N GLY A 7 4.09 64.18 36.98
CA GLY A 7 3.85 62.75 37.09
C GLY A 7 3.49 62.25 38.48
N PHE A 8 3.15 60.98 38.57
CA PHE A 8 2.90 60.27 39.82
C PHE A 8 3.20 58.77 39.66
N THR A 9 3.49 58.09 40.77
CA THR A 9 3.71 56.64 40.79
C THR A 9 2.50 55.96 41.39
N TYR A 10 2.03 54.89 40.74
CA TYR A 10 0.94 54.06 41.25
C TYR A 10 1.24 52.59 40.96
N ASN A 11 1.13 51.72 41.98
CA ASN A 11 1.45 50.29 41.86
C ASN A 11 2.80 49.98 41.17
N GLN A 12 3.86 50.69 41.57
CA GLN A 12 5.24 50.56 41.05
C GLN A 12 5.44 50.99 39.58
N GLU A 13 4.43 51.54 38.91
CA GLU A 13 4.59 52.17 37.59
C GLU A 13 4.69 53.69 37.70
N SER A 14 5.62 54.28 36.94
CA SER A 14 5.85 55.72 36.90
C SER A 14 5.13 56.33 35.71
N ILE A 15 4.15 57.19 35.98
CA ILE A 15 3.40 57.91 34.95
C ILE A 15 3.93 59.33 34.89
N SER A 16 4.50 59.73 33.76
CA SER A 16 4.99 61.09 33.52
C SER A 16 4.12 61.82 32.49
N ALA A 17 3.69 63.03 32.80
CA ALA A 17 3.02 63.92 31.88
C ALA A 17 4.03 64.85 31.21
N ASN A 18 3.87 65.09 29.90
CA ASN A 18 4.72 66.01 29.14
C ASN A 18 4.34 67.49 29.34
N ALA A 19 3.37 67.78 30.21
CA ALA A 19 2.90 69.10 30.58
C ALA A 19 2.40 69.09 32.04
N THR A 20 2.31 70.28 32.62
CA THR A 20 1.79 70.47 33.99
C THR A 20 0.32 70.07 34.04
N LEU A 21 -0.03 69.19 34.98
CA LEU A 21 -1.41 68.72 35.16
C LEU A 21 -2.28 69.81 35.80
N GLU A 22 -3.46 70.05 35.24
CA GLU A 22 -4.40 71.07 35.74
C GLU A 22 -5.48 70.48 36.65
N ASN A 23 -5.98 71.28 37.60
CA ASN A 23 -6.97 70.83 38.57
C ASN A 23 -8.32 70.52 37.89
N GLY A 24 -8.84 69.31 38.09
CA GLY A 24 -10.09 68.84 37.47
C GLY A 24 -9.92 67.96 36.22
N GLN A 25 -8.68 67.74 35.75
CA GLN A 25 -8.41 66.78 34.68
C GLN A 25 -8.49 65.34 35.19
N SER A 26 -9.26 64.49 34.48
CA SER A 26 -9.38 63.06 34.77
C SER A 26 -8.82 62.23 33.63
N PHE A 27 -7.91 61.30 33.94
CA PHE A 27 -7.34 60.35 32.98
C PHE A 27 -7.76 58.94 33.36
N LEU A 28 -8.23 58.17 32.38
CA LEU A 28 -8.59 56.77 32.56
C LEU A 28 -7.49 55.90 31.95
N ILE A 29 -6.70 55.26 32.82
CA ILE A 29 -5.68 54.30 32.41
C ILE A 29 -6.30 52.91 32.53
N ARG A 30 -6.40 52.20 31.41
CA ARG A 30 -6.82 50.79 31.38
C ARG A 30 -5.67 49.97 30.80
N PRO A 31 -5.35 48.80 31.36
CA PRO A 31 -4.48 47.86 30.67
C PRO A 31 -5.19 47.40 29.39
N ASP A 32 -4.62 47.72 28.22
CA ASP A 32 -5.05 47.09 26.97
C ASP A 32 -4.39 45.71 26.91
N LEU A 33 -5.15 44.69 27.29
CA LEU A 33 -4.67 43.32 27.34
C LEU A 33 -4.66 42.76 25.91
N ARG A 34 -3.64 43.12 25.13
CA ARG A 34 -3.33 42.46 23.86
C ARG A 34 -2.21 41.45 24.09
N ALA A 35 -2.60 40.25 24.49
CA ALA A 35 -1.69 39.12 24.44
C ALA A 35 -1.35 38.84 22.95
N ILE A 36 -0.14 39.23 22.56
CA ILE A 36 0.60 38.81 21.35
C ILE A 36 0.31 39.68 20.09
N ASP A 37 1.22 40.63 19.83
CA ASP A 37 1.38 41.29 18.52
C ASP A 37 2.69 40.83 17.81
N ASN A 38 3.28 39.71 18.22
CA ASN A 38 4.60 39.28 17.74
C ASN A 38 4.59 38.34 16.53
N PHE A 39 3.44 38.07 15.93
CA PHE A 39 3.37 37.47 14.58
C PHE A 39 2.29 38.14 13.76
N LYS A 40 2.60 39.32 13.24
CA LYS A 40 1.81 39.97 12.20
C LYS A 40 2.51 39.79 10.85
N VAL A 41 2.19 38.71 10.14
CA VAL A 41 2.38 38.70 8.68
C VAL A 41 1.26 39.56 8.11
N SER A 42 1.56 40.84 7.91
CA SER A 42 0.61 41.82 7.39
C SER A 42 0.46 41.69 5.88
N ILE A 43 -0.20 40.63 5.42
CA ILE A 43 -0.78 40.58 4.07
C ILE A 43 -2.27 40.91 4.23
N LEU A 44 -2.58 42.20 4.22
CA LEU A 44 -3.94 42.73 4.41
C LEU A 44 -4.81 42.58 3.15
N ASN A 45 -4.18 42.37 2.00
CA ASN A 45 -4.84 42.15 0.72
C ASN A 45 -3.99 41.19 -0.13
N THR A 46 -4.52 40.00 -0.41
CA THR A 46 -3.85 38.97 -1.23
C THR A 46 -3.80 39.34 -2.72
N ALA A 47 -4.64 40.26 -3.19
CA ALA A 47 -4.60 40.76 -4.57
C ALA A 47 -3.37 41.64 -4.87
N GLN A 48 -2.57 42.00 -3.85
CA GLN A 48 -1.36 42.81 -3.99
C GLN A 48 -0.06 41.99 -4.06
N ILE A 49 -0.12 40.67 -3.87
CA ILE A 49 1.02 39.77 -4.01
C ILE A 49 0.71 38.89 -5.21
N ALA A 50 1.58 38.99 -6.20
CA ALA A 50 1.40 38.57 -7.58
C ALA A 50 0.54 37.30 -7.81
N THR A 51 -0.28 37.45 -8.85
CA THR A 51 -1.33 36.55 -9.29
C THR A 51 -0.77 35.51 -10.24
N ALA A 52 -0.29 34.41 -9.69
CA ALA A 52 -0.06 33.24 -10.49
C ALA A 52 -0.56 32.03 -9.72
N ASP A 53 -1.66 31.49 -10.20
CA ASP A 53 -2.12 30.20 -9.75
C ASP A 53 -1.17 29.11 -10.28
N ARG A 54 -1.04 27.96 -9.59
CA ARG A 54 -0.07 26.89 -9.95
C ARG A 54 -0.34 26.36 -11.36
N LEU A 55 -1.61 26.29 -11.73
CA LEU A 55 -2.07 25.94 -13.06
C LEU A 55 -2.74 27.16 -13.70
N GLN A 56 -2.69 27.23 -15.02
CA GLN A 56 -3.44 28.20 -15.82
C GLN A 56 -4.47 27.48 -16.68
N ILE A 57 -5.58 28.16 -16.98
CA ILE A 57 -6.61 27.67 -17.90
C ILE A 57 -6.58 28.51 -19.17
N GLU A 58 -6.54 27.86 -20.33
CA GLU A 58 -6.63 28.49 -21.64
C GLU A 58 -7.87 27.94 -22.38
N GLY A 59 -8.85 28.81 -22.63
CA GLY A 59 -9.97 28.50 -23.52
C GLY A 59 -9.52 28.53 -24.98
N ALA A 60 -10.00 27.60 -25.80
CA ALA A 60 -9.72 27.64 -27.23
C ALA A 60 -10.44 28.82 -27.90
N ILE A 61 -9.79 29.43 -28.90
CA ILE A 61 -10.34 30.56 -29.67
C ILE A 61 -11.66 30.18 -30.38
N ALA A 62 -11.86 28.90 -30.64
CA ALA A 62 -13.06 28.36 -31.28
C ALA A 62 -14.25 28.17 -30.32
N ASN A 63 -14.08 28.41 -29.01
CA ASN A 63 -15.17 28.31 -28.05
C ASN A 63 -16.27 29.30 -28.40
N THR A 64 -17.53 28.86 -28.31
CA THR A 64 -18.66 29.68 -28.79
C THR A 64 -19.00 30.83 -27.84
N LYS A 65 -18.51 30.75 -26.59
CA LYS A 65 -18.69 31.75 -25.54
C LYS A 65 -17.38 31.98 -24.79
N GLU A 66 -17.16 33.23 -24.39
CA GLU A 66 -16.20 33.55 -23.34
C GLU A 66 -16.83 33.15 -22.00
N THR A 67 -16.53 31.93 -21.55
CA THR A 67 -16.81 31.52 -20.17
C THR A 67 -15.54 31.71 -19.37
N GLU A 68 -15.60 32.28 -18.18
CA GLU A 68 -14.47 32.39 -17.26
C GLU A 68 -14.42 31.14 -16.36
N PRO A 69 -13.45 30.22 -16.55
CA PRO A 69 -13.26 29.09 -15.66
C PRO A 69 -12.38 29.46 -14.45
N SER A 70 -12.60 28.79 -13.33
CA SER A 70 -11.79 28.89 -12.12
C SER A 70 -11.32 27.52 -11.64
N LEU A 71 -10.22 27.50 -10.87
CA LEU A 71 -9.64 26.28 -10.31
C LEU A 71 -9.87 26.20 -8.80
N GLU A 72 -10.36 25.05 -8.34
CA GLU A 72 -10.33 24.66 -6.95
C GLU A 72 -9.30 23.53 -6.76
N TYR A 73 -8.41 23.68 -5.78
CA TYR A 73 -7.39 22.70 -5.41
C TYR A 73 -7.79 21.86 -4.21
N ASP A 74 -7.01 20.80 -3.96
CA ASP A 74 -7.21 19.85 -2.87
C ASP A 74 -8.60 19.18 -2.92
N LYS A 75 -9.22 19.16 -4.10
CA LYS A 75 -10.52 18.52 -4.34
C LYS A 75 -10.32 17.08 -4.78
N ARG A 76 -9.49 16.32 -4.08
CA ARG A 76 -9.12 14.96 -4.47
C ARG A 76 -10.35 14.06 -4.59
N ALA A 77 -10.46 13.34 -5.71
CA ALA A 77 -11.45 12.27 -5.85
C ALA A 77 -11.20 11.21 -4.76
N LEU A 78 -12.24 10.82 -4.04
CA LEU A 78 -12.13 9.76 -3.04
C LEU A 78 -11.71 8.47 -3.75
N ALA A 79 -10.74 7.76 -3.16
CA ALA A 79 -10.43 6.41 -3.62
C ALA A 79 -11.67 5.54 -3.44
N LEU A 80 -12.13 4.89 -4.51
CA LEU A 80 -13.29 3.99 -4.49
C LEU A 80 -12.89 2.57 -4.04
N ASN A 81 -11.92 2.48 -3.12
CA ASN A 81 -11.29 1.24 -2.67
C ASN A 81 -12.19 0.38 -1.76
N GLY A 82 -13.18 0.98 -1.08
CA GLY A 82 -14.05 0.30 -0.11
C GLY A 82 -14.94 -0.81 -0.68
N HIS A 83 -15.03 -0.92 -2.00
CA HIS A 83 -15.85 -1.91 -2.70
C HIS A 83 -15.03 -3.06 -3.32
N ALA A 84 -13.71 -2.90 -3.42
CA ALA A 84 -12.83 -3.96 -3.88
C ALA A 84 -12.74 -5.09 -2.85
N ALA A 85 -12.60 -6.34 -3.31
CA ALA A 85 -12.41 -7.48 -2.42
C ALA A 85 -11.09 -7.41 -1.62
N PHE A 86 -10.12 -6.64 -2.13
CA PHE A 86 -8.89 -6.34 -1.42
C PHE A 86 -8.27 -5.02 -1.87
N ASP A 87 -7.85 -4.22 -0.89
CA ASP A 87 -7.12 -2.98 -1.08
C ASP A 87 -5.63 -3.17 -0.74
N THR A 88 -4.76 -2.73 -1.63
CA THR A 88 -3.30 -2.81 -1.48
C THR A 88 -2.67 -1.61 -0.76
N GLY A 89 -3.45 -0.61 -0.35
CA GLY A 89 -2.96 0.62 0.28
C GLY A 89 -2.23 0.44 1.61
N THR A 90 -2.34 -0.71 2.28
CA THR A 90 -1.74 -0.97 3.61
C THR A 90 -0.58 -1.96 3.62
N ILE A 91 -0.33 -2.69 2.53
CA ILE A 91 0.69 -3.76 2.46
C ILE A 91 1.61 -3.47 1.27
N LEU A 92 2.85 -3.07 1.54
CA LEU A 92 3.85 -2.71 0.52
C LEU A 92 5.21 -3.35 0.85
N GLY A 93 5.92 -3.84 -0.18
CA GLY A 93 7.33 -4.24 -0.09
C GLY A 93 7.64 -5.75 -0.12
N VAL A 94 6.64 -6.61 -0.29
CA VAL A 94 6.82 -8.06 -0.51
C VAL A 94 5.71 -8.62 -1.40
N ARG A 95 6.03 -9.65 -2.19
CA ARG A 95 5.05 -10.41 -2.97
C ARG A 95 4.08 -11.17 -2.05
N GLN A 96 2.81 -11.03 -2.34
CA GLN A 96 1.70 -11.64 -1.63
C GLN A 96 0.89 -12.56 -2.54
N THR A 97 0.10 -13.44 -1.92
CA THR A 97 -0.82 -14.35 -2.61
C THR A 97 -2.17 -14.30 -1.94
N LYS A 98 -3.24 -14.18 -2.72
CA LYS A 98 -4.62 -14.23 -2.22
C LYS A 98 -5.52 -14.96 -3.21
N THR A 99 -6.44 -15.75 -2.68
CA THR A 99 -7.42 -16.50 -3.46
C THR A 99 -8.71 -15.70 -3.57
N PHE A 100 -9.26 -15.63 -4.78
CA PHE A 100 -10.52 -14.96 -5.06
C PHE A 100 -11.37 -15.82 -6.00
N ASN A 101 -12.69 -15.72 -5.90
CA ASN A 101 -13.55 -16.22 -6.97
C ASN A 101 -13.52 -15.25 -8.16
N THR A 102 -13.85 -15.73 -9.36
CA THR A 102 -14.08 -14.81 -10.48
C THR A 102 -15.18 -13.81 -10.14
N ASN A 103 -15.01 -12.59 -10.61
CA ASN A 103 -15.84 -11.46 -10.22
C ASN A 103 -16.52 -10.83 -11.43
N THR A 104 -17.74 -10.38 -11.23
CA THR A 104 -18.59 -9.83 -12.31
C THR A 104 -19.00 -8.39 -12.11
N ALA A 105 -18.84 -7.83 -10.91
CA ALA A 105 -19.27 -6.47 -10.57
C ALA A 105 -18.15 -5.65 -9.92
N GLU A 106 -17.68 -6.07 -8.75
CA GLU A 106 -16.61 -5.37 -8.02
C GLU A 106 -15.24 -6.02 -8.24
N PRO A 107 -14.14 -5.26 -8.24
CA PRO A 107 -12.80 -5.75 -8.54
C PRO A 107 -12.24 -6.67 -7.44
N ALA A 108 -11.36 -7.58 -7.84
CA ALA A 108 -10.66 -8.48 -6.94
C ALA A 108 -9.57 -7.72 -6.17
N LEU A 109 -8.89 -6.80 -6.87
CA LEU A 109 -7.78 -6.02 -6.33
C LEU A 109 -7.94 -4.54 -6.70
N PHE A 110 -7.79 -3.68 -5.72
CA PHE A 110 -7.60 -2.24 -5.91
C PHE A 110 -6.11 -1.89 -5.77
N ILE A 111 -5.58 -1.19 -6.76
CA ILE A 111 -4.22 -0.65 -6.76
C ILE A 111 -4.35 0.87 -6.69
N PRO A 112 -3.90 1.53 -5.60
CA PRO A 112 -4.01 2.97 -5.47
C PRO A 112 -3.12 3.68 -6.49
N ARG A 113 -3.50 4.91 -6.85
CA ARG A 113 -2.62 5.85 -7.54
C ARG A 113 -1.34 6.14 -6.75
N ASP A 114 -0.34 6.66 -7.46
CA ASP A 114 1.01 7.00 -6.97
C ASP A 114 1.90 5.80 -6.58
N VAL A 115 1.54 4.57 -6.95
CA VAL A 115 2.45 3.42 -6.78
C VAL A 115 3.62 3.54 -7.76
N ALA A 116 4.83 3.16 -7.34
CA ALA A 116 6.01 3.23 -8.20
C ALA A 116 5.99 2.18 -9.34
N GLY A 117 5.19 1.14 -9.17
CA GLY A 117 5.06 0.01 -10.08
C GLY A 117 4.28 -1.12 -9.41
N PHE A 118 3.88 -2.11 -10.19
CA PHE A 118 3.19 -3.29 -9.66
C PHE A 118 3.38 -4.52 -10.55
N THR A 119 3.22 -5.69 -9.96
CA THR A 119 3.00 -6.93 -10.69
C THR A 119 1.74 -7.62 -10.15
N VAL A 120 0.92 -8.15 -11.05
CA VAL A 120 -0.25 -8.97 -10.70
C VAL A 120 -0.29 -10.17 -11.61
N SER A 121 -0.21 -11.37 -11.06
CA SER A 121 -0.13 -12.63 -11.79
C SER A 121 -1.28 -13.55 -11.45
N ILE A 122 -1.80 -14.25 -12.46
CA ILE A 122 -2.61 -15.46 -12.32
C ILE A 122 -1.93 -16.62 -13.03
N GLN A 123 -2.26 -17.84 -12.61
CA GLN A 123 -1.86 -19.04 -13.32
C GLN A 123 -3.03 -20.01 -13.31
N PRO A 124 -4.00 -19.84 -14.23
CA PRO A 124 -5.15 -20.74 -14.29
C PRO A 124 -4.72 -22.17 -14.59
N LEU A 125 -5.58 -23.12 -14.25
CA LEU A 125 -5.46 -24.45 -14.83
C LEU A 125 -5.64 -24.32 -16.36
N PHE A 126 -4.89 -25.11 -17.14
CA PHE A 126 -4.96 -25.03 -18.59
C PHE A 126 -6.32 -25.47 -19.18
N THR A 127 -7.19 -26.04 -18.35
CA THR A 127 -8.57 -26.42 -18.65
C THR A 127 -9.58 -25.30 -18.36
N ASP A 128 -9.19 -24.30 -17.56
CA ASP A 128 -10.05 -23.19 -17.18
C ASP A 128 -10.00 -22.09 -18.24
N ASP A 129 -10.83 -21.07 -18.08
CA ASP A 129 -10.91 -19.92 -18.98
C ASP A 129 -10.64 -18.60 -18.25
N HIS A 130 -9.94 -18.65 -17.11
CA HIS A 130 -9.69 -17.43 -16.34
C HIS A 130 -8.80 -16.44 -17.09
N GLN A 131 -9.16 -15.17 -16.97
CA GLN A 131 -8.46 -14.04 -17.56
C GLN A 131 -8.36 -12.92 -16.52
N ILE A 132 -7.32 -12.09 -16.63
CA ILE A 132 -7.23 -10.84 -15.88
C ILE A 132 -7.76 -9.71 -16.77
N GLN A 133 -8.57 -8.82 -16.19
CA GLN A 133 -8.93 -7.55 -16.80
C GLN A 133 -8.42 -6.40 -15.90
N LEU A 134 -7.88 -5.34 -16.49
CA LEU A 134 -7.40 -4.15 -15.77
C LEU A 134 -8.17 -2.92 -16.23
N PHE A 135 -8.76 -2.21 -15.28
CA PHE A 135 -9.47 -0.96 -15.53
C PHE A 135 -8.88 0.18 -14.71
N THR A 136 -9.09 1.42 -15.15
CA THR A 136 -9.00 2.58 -14.24
C THR A 136 -10.34 2.78 -13.52
N SER A 137 -10.32 3.47 -12.39
CA SER A 137 -11.57 3.91 -11.71
C SER A 137 -12.46 4.80 -12.59
N GLU A 138 -11.87 5.40 -13.63
CA GLU A 138 -12.56 6.23 -14.64
C GLU A 138 -13.06 5.42 -15.86
N HIS A 139 -13.18 4.10 -15.72
CA HIS A 139 -13.79 3.18 -16.69
C HIS A 139 -13.04 3.02 -18.03
N ASN A 140 -11.72 3.21 -18.01
CA ASN A 140 -10.86 2.82 -19.14
C ASN A 140 -10.40 1.39 -18.96
N HIS A 141 -10.57 0.56 -19.98
CA HIS A 141 -10.06 -0.80 -20.03
C HIS A 141 -8.67 -0.80 -20.65
N LEU A 142 -7.70 -1.36 -19.93
CA LEU A 142 -6.27 -1.26 -20.27
C LEU A 142 -5.64 -2.61 -20.61
N VAL A 143 -6.10 -3.71 -19.99
CA VAL A 143 -5.53 -5.04 -20.22
C VAL A 143 -6.66 -6.06 -20.15
N GLY A 144 -6.72 -6.99 -21.10
CA GLY A 144 -7.69 -8.08 -21.09
C GLY A 144 -8.32 -8.37 -22.45
N SER A 145 -9.59 -8.78 -22.47
CA SER A 145 -10.31 -9.15 -23.69
C SER A 145 -11.04 -7.95 -24.30
N ASP A 146 -10.95 -7.75 -25.62
CA ASP A 146 -11.70 -6.69 -26.31
C ASP A 146 -13.21 -6.94 -26.27
N THR A 147 -13.59 -8.22 -26.21
CA THR A 147 -14.99 -8.63 -26.07
C THR A 147 -15.24 -9.08 -24.65
N LEU A 148 -15.78 -8.17 -23.85
CA LEU A 148 -16.25 -8.47 -22.50
C LEU A 148 -17.59 -9.20 -22.54
N ALA A 149 -17.73 -10.26 -21.74
CA ALA A 149 -19.00 -10.97 -21.59
C ALA A 149 -20.11 -10.00 -21.13
N ALA A 150 -21.31 -10.10 -21.69
CA ALA A 150 -22.39 -9.13 -21.45
C ALA A 150 -22.72 -8.93 -19.96
N GLY A 151 -22.75 -10.02 -19.18
CA GLY A 151 -22.98 -9.97 -17.74
C GLY A 151 -21.85 -9.27 -16.97
N PHE A 152 -20.60 -9.53 -17.34
CA PHE A 152 -19.43 -8.85 -16.77
C PHE A 152 -19.44 -7.36 -17.10
N LYS A 153 -19.65 -7.01 -18.37
CA LYS A 153 -19.72 -5.61 -18.82
C LYS A 153 -20.81 -4.83 -18.09
N ALA A 154 -21.99 -5.44 -17.90
CA ALA A 154 -23.09 -4.82 -17.16
C ALA A 154 -22.75 -4.65 -15.67
N GLY A 155 -22.08 -5.62 -15.05
CA GLY A 155 -21.68 -5.52 -13.65
C GLY A 155 -20.58 -4.49 -13.42
N VAL A 156 -19.57 -4.41 -14.27
CA VAL A 156 -18.52 -3.36 -14.23
C VAL A 156 -19.14 -1.98 -14.41
N ALA A 157 -20.08 -1.81 -15.35
CA ALA A 157 -20.77 -0.53 -15.55
C ALA A 157 -21.64 -0.09 -14.36
N GLY A 158 -22.03 -1.02 -13.48
CA GLY A 158 -22.76 -0.75 -12.24
C GLY A 158 -21.92 -0.86 -10.97
N ALA A 159 -20.60 -1.00 -11.10
CA ALA A 159 -19.68 -1.16 -9.97
C ALA A 159 -19.56 0.15 -9.18
N ASN A 160 -19.51 0.06 -7.86
CA ASN A 160 -19.28 1.23 -7.00
C ASN A 160 -17.79 1.60 -6.96
N SER A 161 -16.90 0.68 -7.36
CA SER A 161 -15.47 0.96 -7.54
C SER A 161 -15.16 1.84 -8.75
N ILE A 162 -16.13 2.04 -9.64
CA ILE A 162 -16.01 2.90 -10.84
C ILE A 162 -16.77 4.20 -10.62
N GLU A 163 -16.16 5.31 -11.04
CA GLU A 163 -16.76 6.63 -10.91
C GLU A 163 -18.07 6.72 -11.71
N ALA A 164 -19.14 7.14 -11.04
CA ALA A 164 -20.47 7.18 -11.63
C ALA A 164 -20.54 8.15 -12.82
N GLY A 165 -21.25 7.75 -13.89
CA GLY A 165 -21.41 8.58 -15.07
C GLY A 165 -20.19 8.64 -15.99
N THR A 166 -19.20 7.77 -15.80
CA THR A 166 -18.09 7.56 -16.74
C THR A 166 -18.49 6.62 -17.88
N THR A 167 -18.02 6.93 -19.08
CA THR A 167 -18.22 6.08 -20.27
C THR A 167 -17.11 5.05 -20.38
N PHE A 168 -17.47 3.80 -20.69
CA PHE A 168 -16.51 2.74 -21.00
C PHE A 168 -15.64 3.11 -22.23
N ILE A 169 -14.32 3.07 -22.05
CA ILE A 169 -13.33 3.30 -23.11
C ILE A 169 -12.46 2.06 -23.25
N ASN A 170 -12.29 1.54 -24.47
CA ASN A 170 -11.53 0.32 -24.76
C ASN A 170 -10.39 0.55 -25.76
N ASN A 171 -9.96 1.80 -25.94
CA ASN A 171 -9.01 2.17 -26.99
C ASN A 171 -7.57 1.72 -26.70
N TYR A 172 -7.27 1.34 -25.45
CA TYR A 172 -5.92 1.13 -24.94
C TYR A 172 -5.66 -0.30 -24.49
N VAL A 173 -6.58 -1.23 -24.77
CA VAL A 173 -6.51 -2.60 -24.29
C VAL A 173 -5.31 -3.33 -24.88
N ASN A 174 -4.43 -3.80 -24.00
CA ASN A 174 -3.19 -4.49 -24.31
C ASN A 174 -2.17 -3.68 -25.14
N GLU A 175 -2.41 -2.38 -25.32
CA GLU A 175 -1.52 -1.46 -26.02
C GLU A 175 -0.41 -0.94 -25.08
N GLN A 176 0.75 -0.59 -25.66
CA GLN A 176 1.94 -0.18 -24.91
C GLN A 176 2.64 1.02 -25.57
N GLY A 177 3.41 1.77 -24.78
CA GLY A 177 4.13 2.95 -25.27
C GLY A 177 3.15 3.98 -25.83
N VAL A 178 3.48 4.65 -26.93
CA VAL A 178 2.66 5.75 -27.52
C VAL A 178 1.22 5.40 -27.89
N SER A 179 0.89 4.11 -28.00
CA SER A 179 -0.48 3.62 -28.24
C SER A 179 -1.18 3.17 -26.96
N GLY A 180 -0.41 2.96 -25.87
CA GLY A 180 -0.91 2.62 -24.55
C GLY A 180 -1.49 3.83 -23.82
N TYR A 181 -2.30 3.56 -22.80
CA TYR A 181 -2.87 4.59 -21.95
C TYR A 181 -1.76 5.40 -21.26
N LYS A 182 -1.74 6.73 -21.44
CA LYS A 182 -0.72 7.65 -20.88
C LYS A 182 0.72 7.24 -21.20
N ASP A 183 0.94 6.75 -22.40
CA ASP A 183 2.24 6.22 -22.85
C ASP A 183 2.81 5.11 -21.97
N THR A 184 1.95 4.43 -21.19
CA THR A 184 2.40 3.46 -20.19
C THR A 184 2.99 2.21 -20.84
N THR A 185 3.92 1.60 -20.12
CA THR A 185 4.52 0.31 -20.50
C THR A 185 3.90 -0.83 -19.69
N ILE A 186 2.58 -0.77 -19.44
CA ILE A 186 1.89 -1.87 -18.77
C ILE A 186 1.93 -3.08 -19.70
N THR A 187 2.63 -4.13 -19.28
CA THR A 187 2.82 -5.34 -20.09
C THR A 187 1.93 -6.46 -19.59
N LEU A 188 1.42 -7.28 -20.51
CA LEU A 188 0.70 -8.52 -20.22
C LEU A 188 1.49 -9.72 -20.79
N GLY A 189 1.82 -10.68 -19.94
CA GLY A 189 2.55 -11.88 -20.35
C GLY A 189 3.35 -12.52 -19.22
N SER A 190 4.47 -13.16 -19.55
CA SER A 190 5.47 -13.60 -18.56
C SER A 190 6.81 -12.96 -18.87
N TYR A 191 7.14 -11.91 -18.11
CA TYR A 191 8.37 -11.14 -18.22
C TYR A 191 9.42 -11.56 -17.18
N ALA A 192 10.70 -11.56 -17.57
CA ALA A 192 11.86 -11.69 -16.69
C ALA A 192 13.08 -11.01 -17.31
N ASN A 193 14.05 -10.55 -16.50
CA ASN A 193 15.19 -9.78 -17.02
C ASN A 193 16.31 -10.64 -17.64
N ASP A 194 16.53 -11.89 -17.20
CA ASP A 194 17.64 -12.73 -17.70
C ASP A 194 17.27 -14.22 -17.78
N LYS A 195 16.71 -14.74 -16.68
CA LYS A 195 16.32 -16.13 -16.52
C LYS A 195 14.90 -16.26 -16.02
N ARG A 196 14.21 -17.29 -16.49
CA ARG A 196 12.87 -17.63 -16.02
C ARG A 196 12.78 -19.14 -15.84
N LEU A 197 12.55 -19.59 -14.61
CA LEU A 197 12.19 -20.98 -14.35
C LEU A 197 10.66 -21.12 -14.38
N SER A 198 10.15 -22.08 -15.13
CA SER A 198 8.73 -22.43 -15.12
C SER A 198 8.33 -23.14 -13.82
N PHE A 199 7.04 -23.14 -13.51
CA PHE A 199 6.45 -24.18 -12.68
C PHE A 199 6.51 -25.53 -13.40
N LEU A 200 6.11 -26.61 -12.73
CA LEU A 200 5.98 -27.90 -13.40
C LEU A 200 5.05 -27.76 -14.61
N VAL A 201 5.48 -28.28 -15.76
CA VAL A 201 4.65 -28.34 -16.96
C VAL A 201 3.42 -29.20 -16.62
N PRO A 202 2.19 -28.68 -16.75
CA PRO A 202 1.01 -29.44 -16.40
C PRO A 202 0.86 -30.71 -17.26
N ILE A 203 0.37 -31.79 -16.64
CA ILE A 203 0.14 -33.07 -17.31
C ILE A 203 -0.95 -32.88 -18.38
N GLN A 204 -0.55 -33.05 -19.63
CA GLN A 204 -1.43 -32.94 -20.80
C GLN A 204 -1.19 -34.15 -21.70
N THR A 205 -2.16 -35.05 -21.79
CA THR A 205 -2.03 -36.31 -22.53
C THR A 205 -2.80 -36.25 -23.83
N ASN A 206 -2.12 -36.58 -24.93
CA ASN A 206 -2.73 -36.81 -26.23
C ASN A 206 -2.94 -38.32 -26.43
N ALA A 207 -4.19 -38.77 -26.34
CA ALA A 207 -4.56 -40.16 -26.57
C ALA A 207 -4.81 -40.52 -28.05
N THR A 208 -4.64 -39.56 -28.97
CA THR A 208 -4.90 -39.79 -30.40
C THR A 208 -3.66 -40.36 -31.12
N ALA A 209 -3.91 -40.90 -32.32
CA ALA A 209 -2.87 -41.47 -33.18
C ALA A 209 -2.04 -40.41 -33.95
N GLY A 210 -2.39 -39.13 -33.87
CA GLY A 210 -1.68 -38.01 -34.51
C GLY A 210 -1.26 -36.94 -33.50
N PRO A 211 -0.39 -35.99 -33.89
CA PRO A 211 -0.07 -34.85 -33.04
C PRO A 211 -1.30 -33.97 -32.81
N VAL A 212 -1.44 -33.43 -31.59
CA VAL A 212 -2.49 -32.49 -31.22
C VAL A 212 -1.85 -31.19 -30.73
N ALA A 213 -2.35 -30.05 -31.18
CA ALA A 213 -1.86 -28.75 -30.75
C ALA A 213 -2.18 -28.54 -29.25
N ALA A 214 -1.15 -28.39 -28.43
CA ALA A 214 -1.28 -27.86 -27.07
C ALA A 214 -1.49 -26.34 -27.13
N ILE A 215 -0.70 -25.66 -27.95
CA ILE A 215 -0.78 -24.20 -28.18
C ILE A 215 -0.80 -23.98 -29.69
N ALA A 216 -1.79 -23.24 -30.17
CA ALA A 216 -1.90 -22.93 -31.60
C ALA A 216 -0.76 -21.98 -32.05
N ALA A 217 -0.43 -22.02 -33.34
CA ALA A 217 0.55 -21.11 -33.90
C ALA A 217 0.11 -19.65 -33.72
N ASN A 218 1.06 -18.76 -33.47
CA ASN A 218 0.85 -17.33 -33.26
C ASN A 218 -0.03 -16.98 -32.05
N ASN A 219 -0.34 -17.91 -31.13
CA ASN A 219 -0.99 -17.54 -29.87
C ASN A 219 -0.03 -16.81 -28.93
N LEU A 220 1.24 -17.24 -28.92
CA LEU A 220 2.28 -16.68 -28.07
C LEU A 220 3.37 -16.03 -28.91
N THR A 221 3.98 -14.99 -28.34
CA THR A 221 5.20 -14.38 -28.84
C THR A 221 6.31 -14.53 -27.80
N LEU A 222 7.56 -14.58 -28.26
CA LEU A 222 8.74 -14.52 -27.39
C LEU A 222 9.64 -13.38 -27.87
N ASN A 223 9.86 -12.38 -27.03
CA ASN A 223 10.58 -11.15 -27.39
C ASN A 223 10.04 -10.53 -28.70
N GLY A 224 8.72 -10.57 -28.87
CA GLY A 224 8.01 -10.07 -30.05
C GLY A 224 8.20 -10.89 -31.33
N VAL A 225 8.68 -12.14 -31.23
CA VAL A 225 8.69 -13.11 -32.34
C VAL A 225 7.54 -14.08 -32.16
N ASP A 226 6.71 -14.23 -33.19
CA ASP A 226 5.58 -15.16 -33.17
C ASP A 226 6.07 -16.62 -33.07
N LEU A 227 5.49 -17.38 -32.15
CA LEU A 227 5.85 -18.78 -31.95
C LEU A 227 5.01 -19.71 -32.83
N SER A 228 5.63 -20.78 -33.29
CA SER A 228 4.95 -21.85 -34.03
C SER A 228 3.99 -22.64 -33.13
N VAL A 229 3.25 -23.57 -33.71
CA VAL A 229 2.41 -24.51 -32.95
C VAL A 229 3.26 -25.36 -31.99
N LEU A 230 2.85 -25.47 -30.73
CA LEU A 230 3.36 -26.49 -29.81
C LEU A 230 2.47 -27.72 -29.90
N ASN A 231 3.03 -28.84 -30.36
CA ASN A 231 2.30 -30.10 -30.46
C ASN A 231 2.63 -31.04 -29.31
N ILE A 232 1.61 -31.76 -28.83
CA ILE A 232 1.77 -32.98 -28.04
C ILE A 232 1.83 -34.16 -29.04
N PRO A 233 2.93 -34.93 -29.08
CA PRO A 233 3.05 -36.07 -29.98
C PRO A 233 1.92 -37.10 -29.78
N ALA A 234 1.67 -37.92 -30.79
CA ALA A 234 0.67 -38.98 -30.74
C ALA A 234 0.90 -39.94 -29.55
N SER A 235 -0.17 -40.33 -28.87
CA SER A 235 -0.14 -41.31 -27.76
C SER A 235 0.91 -40.97 -26.68
N SER A 236 1.09 -39.69 -26.39
CA SER A 236 2.14 -39.20 -25.48
C SER A 236 1.60 -38.13 -24.52
N THR A 237 2.39 -37.79 -23.50
CA THR A 237 2.11 -36.68 -22.59
C THR A 237 3.14 -35.58 -22.81
N LEU A 238 2.69 -34.32 -22.84
CA LEU A 238 3.58 -33.17 -23.00
C LEU A 238 4.66 -33.20 -21.92
N SER A 239 5.91 -33.05 -22.32
CA SER A 239 7.07 -33.02 -21.44
C SER A 239 7.78 -31.67 -21.48
N ALA A 240 8.59 -31.40 -20.46
CA ALA A 240 9.46 -30.22 -20.48
C ALA A 240 10.45 -30.26 -21.65
N ALA A 241 10.89 -31.46 -22.07
CA ALA A 241 11.70 -31.64 -23.27
C ALA A 241 10.98 -31.14 -24.55
N ASN A 242 9.68 -31.40 -24.71
CA ASN A 242 8.93 -30.91 -25.87
C ASN A 242 8.85 -29.37 -25.87
N VAL A 243 8.61 -28.76 -24.71
CA VAL A 243 8.55 -27.31 -24.56
C VAL A 243 9.92 -26.67 -24.82
N ALA A 244 11.00 -27.24 -24.30
CA ALA A 244 12.35 -26.73 -24.52
C ALA A 244 12.78 -26.88 -25.98
N ALA A 245 12.49 -28.02 -26.62
CA ALA A 245 12.68 -28.20 -28.06
C ALA A 245 11.92 -27.10 -28.83
N TRP A 246 10.62 -26.93 -28.57
CA TRP A 246 9.80 -25.92 -29.24
C TRP A 246 10.37 -24.49 -29.16
N ILE A 247 10.93 -24.08 -28.02
CA ILE A 247 11.59 -22.76 -27.90
C ILE A 247 12.96 -22.71 -28.56
N ASN A 248 13.70 -23.82 -28.63
CA ASN A 248 15.02 -23.84 -29.27
C ASN A 248 14.92 -23.98 -30.80
N ASP A 249 13.98 -24.77 -31.30
CA ASP A 249 13.90 -25.26 -32.69
C ASP A 249 12.56 -25.02 -33.40
N GLY A 250 11.57 -24.43 -32.72
CA GLY A 250 10.26 -24.16 -33.32
C GLY A 250 9.36 -25.41 -33.49
N GLY A 251 9.64 -26.51 -32.80
CA GLY A 251 8.84 -27.74 -32.85
C GLY A 251 9.08 -28.55 -34.11
N GLY A 252 10.29 -28.49 -34.68
CA GLY A 252 10.67 -29.16 -35.92
C GLY A 252 10.32 -28.40 -37.22
N ALA A 253 9.75 -27.19 -37.12
CA ALA A 253 9.69 -26.26 -38.25
C ALA A 253 11.09 -25.71 -38.54
N ALA A 254 11.48 -25.59 -39.82
CA ALA A 254 12.79 -25.07 -40.17
C ALA A 254 12.94 -23.59 -39.72
N GLY A 255 13.74 -23.35 -38.67
CA GLY A 255 14.08 -22.03 -38.15
C GLY A 255 14.14 -22.01 -36.63
N SER A 256 15.34 -21.87 -36.05
CA SER A 256 15.51 -21.77 -34.60
C SER A 256 14.89 -20.48 -34.07
N VAL A 257 13.93 -20.61 -33.14
CA VAL A 257 13.35 -19.46 -32.41
C VAL A 257 14.44 -18.77 -31.57
N THR A 258 15.39 -19.51 -31.00
CA THR A 258 16.53 -18.94 -30.28
C THR A 258 17.31 -17.94 -31.12
N ALA A 259 17.58 -18.23 -32.39
CA ALA A 259 18.34 -17.34 -33.26
C ALA A 259 17.64 -15.98 -33.49
N ASN A 260 16.31 -15.94 -33.41
CA ASN A 260 15.51 -14.73 -33.62
C ASN A 260 15.16 -14.00 -32.32
N THR A 261 15.18 -14.70 -31.19
CA THR A 261 14.74 -14.18 -29.88
C THR A 261 15.89 -13.93 -28.90
N GLY A 262 17.02 -14.61 -29.07
CA GLY A 262 18.13 -14.66 -28.11
C GLY A 262 17.89 -15.63 -26.94
N VAL A 263 16.73 -16.28 -26.86
CA VAL A 263 16.31 -17.11 -25.72
C VAL A 263 16.55 -18.58 -25.99
N THR A 264 17.20 -19.24 -25.03
CA THR A 264 17.39 -20.71 -24.99
C THR A 264 16.54 -21.31 -23.89
N ALA A 265 16.14 -22.57 -24.06
CA ALA A 265 15.37 -23.33 -23.09
C ALA A 265 16.10 -24.62 -22.70
N LYS A 266 16.20 -24.90 -21.40
CA LYS A 266 16.74 -26.14 -20.86
C LYS A 266 15.69 -26.83 -20.01
N ALA A 267 15.36 -28.07 -20.37
CA ALA A 267 14.40 -28.87 -19.63
C ALA A 267 15.08 -29.67 -18.52
N ASP A 268 14.37 -29.84 -17.41
CA ASP A 268 14.79 -30.67 -16.28
C ASP A 268 13.58 -31.39 -15.65
N SER A 269 13.70 -32.68 -15.42
CA SER A 269 12.69 -33.50 -14.74
C SER A 269 13.29 -34.31 -13.58
N THR A 270 14.43 -33.86 -13.07
CA THR A 270 15.14 -34.50 -11.95
C THR A 270 14.28 -34.56 -10.69
N ARG A 271 14.27 -35.72 -10.07
CA ARG A 271 13.65 -36.00 -8.77
C ARG A 271 14.74 -36.27 -7.74
N THR A 272 14.59 -35.71 -6.55
CA THR A 272 15.59 -35.86 -5.48
C THR A 272 14.94 -36.54 -4.29
N TYR A 273 15.58 -37.58 -3.78
CA TYR A 273 15.11 -38.33 -2.61
C TYR A 273 16.24 -38.54 -1.62
N THR A 274 15.89 -38.63 -0.35
CA THR A 274 16.73 -39.11 0.75
C THR A 274 16.37 -40.56 1.06
N PHE A 275 17.22 -41.26 1.81
CA PHE A 275 16.91 -42.63 2.21
C PHE A 275 15.65 -42.71 3.10
N SER A 276 15.36 -41.66 3.88
CA SER A 276 14.16 -41.60 4.74
C SER A 276 12.85 -41.43 3.97
N ASP A 277 12.90 -40.98 2.71
CA ASP A 277 11.70 -40.87 1.87
C ASP A 277 11.24 -42.23 1.34
N LEU A 278 12.11 -43.25 1.41
CA LEU A 278 11.87 -44.56 0.82
C LEU A 278 10.92 -45.41 1.69
N ASP A 279 9.86 -45.92 1.06
CA ASP A 279 9.02 -46.95 1.68
C ASP A 279 9.58 -48.34 1.34
N LEU A 280 10.34 -48.89 2.27
CA LEU A 280 11.02 -50.18 2.14
C LEU A 280 10.05 -51.38 2.02
N THR A 281 8.75 -51.18 2.25
CA THR A 281 7.72 -52.22 2.09
C THR A 281 7.15 -52.26 0.67
N ARG A 282 7.45 -51.25 -0.15
CA ARG A 282 6.91 -51.09 -1.50
C ARG A 282 7.91 -51.54 -2.57
N LYS A 283 7.42 -51.58 -3.80
CA LYS A 283 8.20 -51.90 -5.00
C LYS A 283 8.27 -50.69 -5.92
N LEU A 284 9.22 -50.73 -6.85
CA LEU A 284 9.45 -49.62 -7.78
C LEU A 284 9.44 -50.13 -9.21
N SER A 285 8.67 -49.46 -10.05
CA SER A 285 8.90 -49.41 -11.48
C SER A 285 9.14 -47.98 -11.93
N ILE A 286 10.03 -47.81 -12.90
CA ILE A 286 10.34 -46.53 -13.54
C ILE A 286 10.17 -46.74 -15.05
N ASN A 287 9.38 -45.89 -15.70
CA ASN A 287 9.11 -45.95 -17.14
C ASN A 287 8.70 -47.36 -17.61
N GLY A 288 7.88 -48.04 -16.80
CA GLY A 288 7.39 -49.39 -17.07
C GLY A 288 8.37 -50.53 -16.73
N VAL A 289 9.63 -50.23 -16.39
CA VAL A 289 10.64 -51.23 -16.02
C VAL A 289 10.65 -51.45 -14.51
N THR A 290 10.63 -52.70 -14.06
CA THR A 290 10.71 -53.04 -12.63
C THR A 290 12.14 -52.83 -12.12
N ILE A 291 12.31 -52.02 -11.08
CA ILE A 291 13.61 -51.67 -10.47
C ILE A 291 13.79 -52.38 -9.13
N VAL A 292 12.80 -52.28 -8.24
CA VAL A 292 12.81 -52.92 -6.91
C VAL A 292 11.67 -53.92 -6.86
N ASN A 293 11.98 -55.20 -6.60
CA ASN A 293 10.99 -56.29 -6.57
C ASN A 293 11.17 -57.27 -5.40
N LEU A 294 12.23 -58.08 -5.41
CA LEU A 294 12.57 -59.05 -4.37
C LEU A 294 14.04 -58.80 -3.97
N GLY A 295 14.25 -57.89 -3.01
CA GLY A 295 15.58 -57.39 -2.66
C GLY A 295 15.53 -55.87 -2.50
N VAL A 296 15.25 -55.43 -1.28
CA VAL A 296 15.21 -54.01 -0.93
C VAL A 296 16.65 -53.47 -0.89
N PRO A 297 17.00 -52.44 -1.66
CA PRO A 297 18.34 -51.87 -1.61
C PRO A 297 18.62 -51.27 -0.22
N ALA A 298 19.72 -51.68 0.40
CA ALA A 298 20.10 -51.23 1.75
C ALA A 298 20.71 -49.82 1.79
N THR A 299 21.10 -49.27 0.63
CA THR A 299 21.69 -47.93 0.49
C THR A 299 21.20 -47.24 -0.78
N LEU A 300 21.34 -45.92 -0.84
CA LEU A 300 21.07 -45.15 -2.06
C LEU A 300 21.98 -45.56 -3.22
N ASP A 301 23.23 -45.93 -2.96
CA ASP A 301 24.15 -46.45 -3.98
C ASP A 301 23.65 -47.77 -4.57
N ALA A 302 23.13 -48.67 -3.74
CA ALA A 302 22.54 -49.92 -4.22
C ALA A 302 21.30 -49.65 -5.08
N LEU A 303 20.48 -48.65 -4.71
CA LEU A 303 19.34 -48.23 -5.54
C LEU A 303 19.80 -47.63 -6.87
N ALA A 304 20.83 -46.78 -6.88
CA ALA A 304 21.38 -46.21 -8.10
C ALA A 304 21.94 -47.28 -9.06
N VAL A 305 22.60 -48.32 -8.52
CA VAL A 305 23.06 -49.47 -9.31
C VAL A 305 21.88 -50.21 -9.97
N LEU A 306 20.77 -50.40 -9.26
CA LEU A 306 19.57 -51.03 -9.82
C LEU A 306 18.95 -50.19 -10.94
N ILE A 307 18.85 -48.87 -10.77
CA ILE A 307 18.33 -47.95 -11.78
C ILE A 307 19.23 -47.96 -13.02
N ASN A 308 20.54 -47.76 -12.83
CA ASN A 308 21.50 -47.67 -13.93
C ASN A 308 21.73 -49.01 -14.65
N GLY A 309 21.45 -50.13 -13.98
CA GLY A 309 21.52 -51.48 -14.55
C GLY A 309 20.24 -51.92 -15.26
N ALA A 310 19.16 -51.14 -15.22
CA ALA A 310 17.88 -51.49 -15.83
C ALA A 310 17.88 -51.24 -17.35
N THR A 311 17.14 -52.07 -18.08
CA THR A 311 16.99 -51.94 -19.55
C THR A 311 15.70 -51.20 -19.88
N TYR A 312 15.82 -49.92 -20.19
CA TYR A 312 14.71 -49.08 -20.63
C TYR A 312 14.47 -49.17 -22.14
N SER A 313 13.25 -48.84 -22.57
CA SER A 313 12.95 -48.61 -23.98
C SER A 313 13.76 -47.41 -24.50
N ALA A 314 14.09 -47.43 -25.80
CA ALA A 314 14.84 -46.35 -26.43
C ALA A 314 14.14 -45.00 -26.23
N GLY A 315 14.85 -44.04 -25.65
CA GLY A 315 14.33 -42.71 -25.34
C GLY A 315 13.64 -42.59 -23.97
N GLU A 316 13.52 -43.65 -23.19
CA GLU A 316 12.92 -43.66 -21.84
C GLU A 316 13.98 -43.93 -20.76
N GLU A 317 15.26 -43.84 -21.11
CA GLU A 317 16.37 -44.14 -20.21
C GLU A 317 16.47 -43.12 -19.06
N VAL A 318 16.60 -43.65 -17.84
CA VAL A 318 16.75 -42.90 -16.59
C VAL A 318 18.04 -43.32 -15.90
N GLU A 319 18.68 -42.37 -15.22
CA GLU A 319 19.85 -42.60 -14.38
C GLU A 319 19.58 -42.23 -12.91
N GLY A 320 20.20 -42.97 -12.01
CA GLY A 320 20.29 -42.69 -10.58
C GLY A 320 21.70 -42.21 -10.22
N VAL A 321 21.81 -41.02 -9.64
CA VAL A 321 23.09 -40.42 -9.23
C VAL A 321 23.03 -40.09 -7.74
N VAL A 322 23.90 -40.70 -6.94
CA VAL A 322 23.99 -40.41 -5.50
C VAL A 322 24.95 -39.24 -5.28
N ASN A 323 24.49 -38.25 -4.53
CA ASN A 323 25.29 -37.11 -4.13
C ASN A 323 25.96 -37.38 -2.76
N PRO A 324 27.14 -36.79 -2.50
CA PRO A 324 27.83 -36.92 -1.22
C PRO A 324 27.02 -36.42 0.00
N ASN A 325 25.99 -35.61 -0.22
CA ASN A 325 25.10 -35.11 0.83
C ASN A 325 23.99 -36.10 1.25
N GLY A 326 24.04 -37.34 0.77
CA GLY A 326 23.09 -38.39 1.16
C GLY A 326 21.75 -38.33 0.43
N THR A 327 21.71 -37.72 -0.76
CA THR A 327 20.53 -37.74 -1.64
C THR A 327 20.80 -38.52 -2.92
N ILE A 328 19.74 -39.10 -3.51
CA ILE A 328 19.77 -39.67 -4.85
C ILE A 328 18.97 -38.77 -5.80
N LEU A 329 19.58 -38.45 -6.94
CA LEU A 329 18.93 -37.81 -8.08
C LEU A 329 18.48 -38.91 -9.04
N ILE A 330 17.19 -38.95 -9.35
CA ILE A 330 16.61 -39.80 -10.39
C ILE A 330 16.18 -38.88 -11.52
N ARG A 331 16.77 -39.01 -12.70
CA ARG A 331 16.52 -38.11 -13.84
C ARG A 331 16.68 -38.86 -15.17
N PRO A 332 16.04 -38.41 -16.26
CA PRO A 332 16.35 -38.95 -17.58
C PRO A 332 17.84 -38.77 -17.88
N THR A 333 18.41 -39.67 -18.69
CA THR A 333 19.79 -39.53 -19.15
C THR A 333 19.99 -38.21 -19.90
N ALA A 334 21.24 -37.74 -20.03
CA ALA A 334 21.54 -36.46 -20.67
C ALA A 334 20.93 -36.31 -22.09
N ALA A 335 20.84 -37.39 -22.86
CA ALA A 335 20.22 -37.40 -24.18
C ALA A 335 18.68 -37.25 -24.17
N ASN A 336 18.05 -37.50 -23.02
CA ASN A 336 16.61 -37.50 -22.78
C ASN A 336 16.16 -36.43 -21.78
N ALA A 337 17.02 -35.44 -21.50
CA ALA A 337 16.80 -34.45 -20.45
C ALA A 337 15.41 -33.78 -20.57
N GLY A 338 14.67 -33.78 -19.46
CA GLY A 338 13.34 -33.16 -19.36
C GLY A 338 12.17 -34.00 -19.89
N LYS A 339 12.40 -35.23 -20.35
CA LYS A 339 11.31 -36.19 -20.58
C LYS A 339 10.60 -36.54 -19.28
N ASN A 340 9.33 -36.92 -19.39
CA ASN A 340 8.53 -37.30 -18.23
C ASN A 340 9.07 -38.60 -17.62
N ILE A 341 8.94 -38.74 -16.31
CA ILE A 341 9.24 -39.99 -15.61
C ILE A 341 7.91 -40.59 -15.16
N VAL A 342 7.68 -41.86 -15.47
CA VAL A 342 6.54 -42.61 -14.95
C VAL A 342 7.02 -43.42 -13.76
N LEU A 343 6.54 -43.07 -12.57
CA LEU A 343 6.82 -43.82 -11.36
C LEU A 343 5.64 -44.74 -11.06
N GLY A 344 5.93 -45.99 -10.72
CA GLY A 344 4.91 -46.99 -10.48
C GLY A 344 5.34 -48.05 -9.49
N ASN A 345 4.40 -48.94 -9.22
CA ASN A 345 4.62 -50.16 -8.48
C ASN A 345 4.26 -51.35 -9.38
N PRO A 346 5.15 -52.33 -9.57
CA PRO A 346 4.89 -53.50 -10.41
C PRO A 346 3.81 -54.44 -9.84
N THR A 347 3.44 -54.29 -8.56
CA THR A 347 2.33 -55.01 -7.96
C THR A 347 1.01 -54.26 -8.21
N ALA A 348 0.08 -54.93 -8.89
CA ALA A 348 -1.23 -54.37 -9.21
C ALA A 348 -1.99 -53.92 -7.95
N ALA A 349 -2.80 -52.87 -8.08
CA ALA A 349 -3.61 -52.22 -7.03
C ALA A 349 -2.87 -51.34 -6.01
N GLU A 350 -1.54 -51.30 -6.01
CA GLU A 350 -0.79 -50.36 -5.17
C GLU A 350 -0.92 -48.92 -5.70
N THR A 351 -1.17 -47.96 -4.81
CA THR A 351 -1.33 -46.54 -5.15
C THR A 351 -0.06 -45.72 -5.01
N THR A 352 0.92 -46.23 -4.26
CA THR A 352 2.26 -45.63 -4.07
C THR A 352 3.38 -46.60 -4.39
N ASN A 353 4.59 -46.07 -4.57
CA ASN A 353 5.80 -46.82 -4.89
C ASN A 353 6.88 -46.68 -3.81
N PHE A 354 7.98 -47.40 -4.02
CA PHE A 354 9.18 -47.42 -3.17
C PHE A 354 9.75 -46.05 -2.81
N LEU A 355 9.55 -45.02 -3.65
CA LEU A 355 10.07 -43.67 -3.41
C LEU A 355 9.15 -42.83 -2.50
N GLY A 356 8.11 -43.44 -1.91
CA GLY A 356 7.11 -42.75 -1.09
C GLY A 356 6.10 -41.92 -1.91
N GLU A 357 6.18 -42.01 -3.23
CA GLU A 357 5.43 -41.21 -4.18
C GLU A 357 4.17 -41.93 -4.67
N ALA A 358 3.16 -41.17 -5.11
CA ALA A 358 2.01 -41.72 -5.80
C ALA A 358 2.43 -42.33 -7.16
N ASN A 359 1.70 -43.36 -7.61
CA ASN A 359 1.94 -43.91 -8.94
C ASN A 359 1.38 -42.97 -10.01
N GLY A 360 2.19 -42.58 -10.98
CA GLY A 360 1.77 -41.61 -11.99
C GLY A 360 2.88 -41.06 -12.88
N ILE A 361 2.48 -40.08 -13.71
CA ILE A 361 3.38 -39.36 -14.61
C ILE A 361 3.90 -38.13 -13.88
N TYR A 362 5.21 -37.98 -13.85
CA TYR A 362 5.92 -36.87 -13.24
C TYR A 362 6.59 -36.03 -14.32
N THR A 363 6.10 -34.81 -14.49
CA THR A 363 6.62 -33.85 -15.48
C THR A 363 7.81 -33.05 -14.93
N GLY A 364 8.46 -32.30 -15.82
CA GLY A 364 9.59 -31.43 -15.52
C GLY A 364 9.26 -29.93 -15.57
N ARG A 365 10.31 -29.13 -15.44
CA ARG A 365 10.33 -27.67 -15.59
C ARG A 365 11.22 -27.28 -16.77
N VAL A 366 11.06 -26.06 -17.23
CA VAL A 366 11.90 -25.44 -18.25
C VAL A 366 12.54 -24.19 -17.66
N GLU A 367 13.86 -24.10 -17.73
CA GLU A 367 14.62 -22.88 -17.50
C GLU A 367 14.82 -22.18 -18.85
N TYR A 368 14.28 -20.99 -18.98
CA TYR A 368 14.53 -20.09 -20.10
C TYR A 368 15.67 -19.15 -19.72
N THR A 369 16.65 -18.99 -20.61
CA THR A 369 17.79 -18.08 -20.43
C THR A 369 17.97 -17.25 -21.68
N ASN A 370 17.95 -15.92 -21.56
CA ASN A 370 18.38 -15.04 -22.64
C ASN A 370 19.91 -15.02 -22.69
N THR A 371 20.46 -15.27 -23.86
CA THR A 371 21.91 -15.33 -24.12
C THR A 371 22.50 -13.95 -24.45
N GLY A 372 21.67 -12.94 -24.67
CA GLY A 372 22.07 -11.62 -25.18
C GLY A 372 22.55 -11.65 -26.64
N ALA A 373 22.46 -12.80 -27.33
CA ALA A 373 22.98 -12.96 -28.68
C ALA A 373 22.24 -12.12 -29.72
N VAL A 374 20.98 -11.76 -29.47
CA VAL A 374 20.16 -10.94 -30.36
C VAL A 374 19.97 -9.55 -29.76
N VAL A 375 20.94 -8.67 -29.98
CA VAL A 375 21.01 -7.32 -29.38
C VAL A 375 19.72 -6.51 -29.60
N ALA A 376 19.11 -6.62 -30.78
CA ALA A 376 17.87 -5.91 -31.12
C ALA A 376 16.66 -6.31 -30.25
N LYS A 377 16.74 -7.44 -29.53
CA LYS A 377 15.70 -7.94 -28.63
C LYS A 377 16.03 -7.70 -27.15
N GLY A 378 17.21 -7.15 -26.85
CA GLY A 378 17.66 -6.89 -25.49
C GLY A 378 17.96 -8.17 -24.69
N THR A 379 18.09 -8.02 -23.38
CA THR A 379 18.43 -9.12 -22.44
C THR A 379 17.22 -9.77 -21.79
N ASN A 380 16.03 -9.16 -21.92
CA ASN A 380 14.83 -9.64 -21.25
C ASN A 380 14.26 -10.91 -21.92
N ILE A 381 13.48 -11.67 -21.15
CA ILE A 381 12.62 -12.76 -21.62
C ILE A 381 11.19 -12.24 -21.49
N ASN A 382 10.50 -12.06 -22.61
CA ASN A 382 9.12 -11.63 -22.64
C ASN A 382 8.27 -12.62 -23.44
N PHE A 383 7.57 -13.51 -22.74
CA PHE A 383 6.49 -14.27 -23.33
C PHE A 383 5.24 -13.41 -23.39
N GLY A 384 4.90 -12.91 -24.57
CA GLY A 384 3.70 -12.12 -24.81
C GLY A 384 2.61 -12.92 -25.52
N PHE A 385 1.49 -12.26 -25.78
CA PHE A 385 0.42 -12.73 -26.65
C PHE A 385 0.49 -11.99 -27.98
N LYS A 386 0.03 -12.61 -29.07
CA LYS A 386 -0.01 -11.93 -30.37
C LYS A 386 -1.11 -10.88 -30.42
N ASP A 387 -2.30 -11.26 -29.98
CA ASP A 387 -3.50 -10.42 -29.96
C ASP A 387 -4.47 -10.96 -28.90
N HIS A 388 -4.12 -10.71 -27.63
CA HIS A 388 -4.88 -11.20 -26.49
C HIS A 388 -6.32 -10.67 -26.49
N GLY A 389 -6.50 -9.40 -26.89
CA GLY A 389 -7.79 -8.72 -26.94
C GLY A 389 -8.77 -9.42 -27.88
N ALA A 390 -8.31 -9.79 -29.09
CA ALA A 390 -9.11 -10.55 -30.05
C ALA A 390 -9.24 -12.05 -29.72
N GLY A 391 -8.62 -12.51 -28.62
CA GLY A 391 -8.65 -13.90 -28.17
C GLY A 391 -7.56 -14.80 -28.76
N THR A 392 -6.59 -14.23 -29.48
CA THR A 392 -5.42 -14.94 -30.01
C THR A 392 -4.28 -14.90 -28.99
N GLY A 393 -4.16 -15.99 -28.23
CA GLY A 393 -3.29 -16.07 -27.06
C GLY A 393 -4.08 -15.88 -25.78
N LYS A 394 -4.12 -16.92 -24.94
CA LYS A 394 -4.89 -16.95 -23.69
C LYS A 394 -3.96 -17.17 -22.50
N ALA A 395 -4.40 -16.76 -21.31
CA ALA A 395 -3.64 -17.02 -20.08
C ALA A 395 -3.37 -18.52 -19.86
N THR A 396 -4.24 -19.39 -20.38
CA THR A 396 -4.03 -20.83 -20.37
C THR A 396 -2.89 -21.30 -21.27
N ASP A 397 -2.58 -20.60 -22.37
CA ASP A 397 -1.44 -20.97 -23.23
C ASP A 397 -0.11 -20.86 -22.48
N LEU A 398 0.08 -19.81 -21.68
CA LEU A 398 1.24 -19.71 -20.77
C LEU A 398 1.18 -20.78 -19.67
N SER A 399 0.00 -21.05 -19.14
CA SER A 399 -0.18 -22.05 -18.09
C SER A 399 0.16 -23.46 -18.57
N ARG A 400 -0.09 -23.79 -19.84
CA ARG A 400 0.28 -25.08 -20.48
C ARG A 400 1.78 -25.36 -20.48
N ILE A 401 2.61 -24.33 -20.40
CA ILE A 401 4.08 -24.45 -20.31
C ILE A 401 4.61 -24.10 -18.92
N GLY A 402 3.73 -24.02 -17.91
CA GLY A 402 4.11 -23.75 -16.52
C GLY A 402 4.51 -22.29 -16.28
N LEU A 403 4.02 -21.34 -17.08
CA LEU A 403 4.21 -19.91 -16.86
C LEU A 403 2.92 -19.25 -16.36
N ALA A 404 3.08 -18.23 -15.52
CA ALA A 404 1.97 -17.41 -15.03
C ALA A 404 1.78 -16.20 -15.94
N THR A 405 0.53 -15.82 -16.18
CA THR A 405 0.18 -14.57 -16.88
C THR A 405 0.23 -13.44 -15.89
N THR A 406 1.01 -12.40 -16.20
CA THR A 406 1.33 -11.30 -15.31
C THR A 406 1.10 -9.98 -16.00
N ILE A 407 0.42 -9.07 -15.31
CA ILE A 407 0.39 -7.64 -15.62
C ILE A 407 1.54 -7.00 -14.87
N THR A 408 2.41 -6.27 -15.57
CA THR A 408 3.54 -5.56 -14.96
C THR A 408 3.56 -4.10 -15.35
N SER A 409 3.66 -3.21 -14.36
CA SER A 409 4.05 -1.81 -14.53
C SER A 409 5.37 -1.55 -13.81
N SER A 410 6.28 -0.84 -14.48
CA SER A 410 7.59 -0.45 -13.94
C SER A 410 7.74 1.06 -13.74
N THR A 411 6.70 1.83 -14.02
CA THR A 411 6.68 3.29 -13.89
C THR A 411 5.60 3.72 -12.92
N ARG A 412 5.75 4.94 -12.39
CA ARG A 412 4.71 5.55 -11.57
C ARG A 412 3.42 5.71 -12.39
N LEU A 413 2.30 5.39 -11.77
CA LEU A 413 0.99 5.56 -12.36
C LEU A 413 0.13 6.44 -11.45
N ASP A 414 -0.59 7.38 -12.05
CA ASP A 414 -1.27 8.46 -11.33
C ASP A 414 -2.78 8.25 -11.20
N ASP A 415 -3.29 7.10 -11.66
CA ASP A 415 -4.69 6.69 -11.59
C ASP A 415 -4.87 5.51 -10.64
N ASP A 416 -6.10 5.34 -10.14
CA ASP A 416 -6.47 4.14 -9.38
C ASP A 416 -6.80 3.01 -10.36
N PHE A 417 -6.22 1.83 -10.15
CA PHE A 417 -6.49 0.66 -10.99
C PHE A 417 -7.31 -0.40 -10.27
N LEU A 418 -8.18 -1.03 -11.05
CA LEU A 418 -9.11 -2.06 -10.64
C LEU A 418 -8.78 -3.34 -11.41
N VAL A 419 -8.34 -4.37 -10.71
CA VAL A 419 -8.06 -5.68 -11.32
C VAL A 419 -9.26 -6.60 -11.12
N TYR A 420 -9.74 -7.15 -12.22
CA TYR A 420 -10.77 -8.17 -12.25
C TYR A 420 -10.19 -9.50 -12.72
N VAL A 421 -10.78 -10.60 -12.25
CA VAL A 421 -10.52 -11.95 -12.74
C VAL A 421 -11.83 -12.52 -13.27
N THR A 422 -11.90 -12.72 -14.58
CA THR A 422 -13.09 -13.19 -15.28
C THR A 422 -12.93 -14.64 -15.71
N GLY A 423 -14.02 -15.37 -15.93
CA GLY A 423 -14.04 -16.77 -16.37
C GLY A 423 -15.03 -17.59 -15.53
N ALA A 424 -14.91 -18.91 -15.58
CA ALA A 424 -15.70 -19.86 -14.80
C ALA A 424 -15.63 -19.53 -13.30
N ALA A 425 -16.78 -19.67 -12.62
CA ALA A 425 -16.99 -19.31 -11.21
C ALA A 425 -16.30 -20.28 -10.24
N ASN A 426 -14.97 -20.27 -10.24
CA ASN A 426 -14.11 -21.05 -9.36
C ASN A 426 -13.07 -20.12 -8.69
N ASP A 427 -12.43 -20.64 -7.64
CA ASP A 427 -11.31 -19.97 -6.97
C ASP A 427 -10.09 -19.85 -7.91
N VAL A 428 -9.51 -18.65 -7.94
CA VAL A 428 -8.29 -18.28 -8.65
C VAL A 428 -7.29 -17.69 -7.67
N GLU A 429 -6.05 -18.18 -7.72
CA GLU A 429 -4.95 -17.61 -6.98
C GLU A 429 -4.37 -16.41 -7.72
N ILE A 430 -4.45 -15.23 -7.10
CA ILE A 430 -3.80 -14.01 -7.56
C ILE A 430 -2.54 -13.80 -6.72
N ARG A 431 -1.42 -13.60 -7.42
CA ARG A 431 -0.14 -13.21 -6.80
C ARG A 431 0.15 -11.78 -7.18
N TYR A 432 0.45 -10.93 -6.21
CA TYR A 432 0.67 -9.51 -6.49
C TYR A 432 1.85 -8.98 -5.70
N ASP A 433 2.50 -7.96 -6.25
CA ASP A 433 3.54 -7.19 -5.60
C ASP A 433 3.36 -5.72 -6.01
N ILE A 434 3.02 -4.88 -5.04
CA ILE A 434 2.83 -3.45 -5.26
C ILE A 434 4.06 -2.73 -4.70
N GLN A 435 4.76 -2.01 -5.57
CA GLN A 435 5.94 -1.27 -5.18
C GLN A 435 5.52 -0.06 -4.34
N ALA A 436 6.30 0.21 -3.30
CA ALA A 436 6.00 1.29 -2.38
C ALA A 436 5.86 2.63 -3.12
N LYS A 437 4.95 3.47 -2.63
CA LYS A 437 4.84 4.85 -3.07
C LYS A 437 6.21 5.51 -2.93
N PRO A 438 6.81 6.05 -4.00
CA PRO A 438 8.09 6.75 -3.88
C PRO A 438 7.91 7.93 -2.92
N VAL A 439 8.85 8.12 -2.00
CA VAL A 439 8.90 9.33 -1.18
C VAL A 439 9.23 10.49 -2.11
N LEU A 440 8.21 11.21 -2.56
CA LEU A 440 8.37 12.36 -3.43
C LEU A 440 8.91 13.56 -2.62
N PRO A 441 9.63 14.50 -3.27
CA PRO A 441 9.75 15.85 -2.75
C PRO A 441 8.36 16.51 -2.70
N ASP A 442 8.15 17.37 -1.70
CA ASP A 442 6.89 18.09 -1.47
C ASP A 442 6.46 18.86 -2.74
N VAL A 443 5.28 18.51 -3.27
CA VAL A 443 4.53 19.14 -4.38
C VAL A 443 5.06 18.85 -5.81
N SER A 444 4.49 17.84 -6.48
CA SER A 444 4.54 17.74 -7.95
C SER A 444 3.41 18.57 -8.57
N ILE A 445 3.70 19.32 -9.63
CA ILE A 445 2.66 20.00 -10.43
C ILE A 445 1.86 18.94 -11.19
N GLU A 446 0.54 19.09 -11.26
CA GLU A 446 -0.33 18.17 -11.99
C GLU A 446 0.00 18.17 -13.50
N PRO A 447 -0.07 17.01 -14.16
CA PRO A 447 0.14 16.92 -15.60
C PRO A 447 -0.91 17.74 -16.36
N ALA A 448 -0.52 18.29 -17.50
CA ALA A 448 -1.40 19.11 -18.32
C ALA A 448 -2.51 18.28 -18.97
N PHE A 449 -3.75 18.74 -18.89
CA PHE A 449 -4.92 18.08 -19.44
C PHE A 449 -5.86 19.07 -20.12
N SER A 450 -6.73 18.58 -20.99
CA SER A 450 -7.79 19.36 -21.61
C SER A 450 -9.18 18.79 -21.32
N LEU A 451 -10.14 19.70 -21.25
CA LEU A 451 -11.56 19.43 -21.12
C LEU A 451 -12.23 19.79 -22.44
N THR A 452 -12.79 18.80 -23.13
CA THR A 452 -13.58 18.99 -24.36
C THR A 452 -15.02 18.66 -24.08
N PHE A 453 -15.92 19.63 -24.19
CA PHE A 453 -17.35 19.42 -23.99
C PHE A 453 -17.97 18.79 -25.23
N LEU A 454 -18.21 17.48 -25.18
CA LEU A 454 -18.83 16.73 -26.28
C LEU A 454 -20.32 17.08 -26.42
N THR A 455 -20.96 17.37 -25.29
CA THR A 455 -22.32 17.92 -25.19
C THR A 455 -22.38 18.85 -23.96
N PRO A 456 -23.46 19.63 -23.75
CA PRO A 456 -23.63 20.41 -22.51
C PRO A 456 -23.69 19.55 -21.24
N THR A 457 -23.82 18.23 -21.37
CA THR A 457 -23.93 17.28 -20.26
C THR A 457 -22.85 16.21 -20.29
N GLN A 458 -21.83 16.32 -21.15
CA GLN A 458 -20.74 15.35 -21.24
C GLN A 458 -19.41 16.04 -21.56
N VAL A 459 -18.40 15.75 -20.74
CA VAL A 459 -17.03 16.27 -20.89
C VAL A 459 -16.05 15.12 -21.14
N GLN A 460 -15.14 15.30 -22.09
CA GLN A 460 -13.99 14.44 -22.30
C GLN A 460 -12.76 15.07 -21.63
N ILE A 461 -12.07 14.29 -20.81
CA ILE A 461 -10.79 14.66 -20.20
C ILE A 461 -9.68 13.98 -20.99
N THR A 462 -8.71 14.76 -21.47
CA THR A 462 -7.61 14.25 -22.29
C THR A 462 -6.28 14.68 -21.67
N ASP A 463 -5.35 13.75 -21.46
CA ASP A 463 -3.96 14.07 -21.16
C ASP A 463 -3.33 14.70 -22.41
N THR A 464 -2.80 15.92 -22.28
CA THR A 464 -2.27 16.66 -23.44
C THR A 464 -0.83 16.29 -23.78
N THR A 465 -0.12 15.59 -22.90
CA THR A 465 1.24 15.11 -23.13
C THR A 465 1.21 13.88 -24.03
N SER A 466 0.37 12.90 -23.69
CA SER A 466 0.25 11.64 -24.43
C SER A 466 -0.93 11.59 -25.40
N ASN A 467 -1.76 12.64 -25.46
CA ASN A 467 -3.03 12.66 -26.20
C ASN A 467 -3.98 11.50 -25.79
N THR A 468 -3.88 11.02 -24.56
CA THR A 468 -4.70 9.93 -24.04
C THR A 468 -6.04 10.45 -23.51
N ILE A 469 -7.14 9.83 -23.90
CA ILE A 469 -8.45 10.09 -23.30
C ILE A 469 -8.46 9.44 -21.92
N MET A 470 -8.42 10.26 -20.88
CA MET A 470 -8.42 9.81 -19.49
C MET A 470 -9.81 9.42 -19.00
N ALA A 471 -10.85 10.11 -19.47
CA ALA A 471 -12.24 9.81 -19.10
C ALA A 471 -13.21 10.52 -20.05
N LYS A 472 -14.44 9.99 -20.15
CA LYS A 472 -15.60 10.74 -20.64
C LYS A 472 -16.67 10.70 -19.56
N LYS A 473 -16.95 11.85 -18.94
CA LYS A 473 -17.82 11.96 -17.77
C LYS A 473 -19.11 12.68 -18.11
N ASN A 474 -20.20 12.27 -17.48
CA ASN A 474 -21.38 13.12 -17.37
C ASN A 474 -21.01 14.41 -16.63
N TYR A 475 -21.57 15.51 -17.10
CA TYR A 475 -21.34 16.84 -16.55
C TYR A 475 -22.67 17.50 -16.21
N VAL A 476 -22.72 18.14 -15.05
CA VAL A 476 -23.88 18.91 -14.57
C VAL A 476 -23.38 20.25 -14.05
N TRP A 477 -23.65 21.32 -14.79
CA TRP A 477 -23.37 22.68 -14.33
C TRP A 477 -24.24 23.04 -13.10
N PRO A 478 -23.72 23.77 -12.09
CA PRO A 478 -22.39 24.35 -11.96
C PRO A 478 -21.38 23.47 -11.18
N SER A 479 -21.57 22.15 -11.15
CA SER A 479 -20.81 21.26 -10.24
C SER A 479 -19.30 21.21 -10.52
N GLY A 480 -18.83 21.69 -11.67
CA GLY A 480 -17.44 21.63 -12.11
C GLY A 480 -17.01 20.24 -12.58
N VAL A 481 -15.77 20.14 -13.07
CA VAL A 481 -15.14 18.90 -13.56
C VAL A 481 -13.93 18.60 -12.70
N LEU A 482 -13.95 17.46 -12.02
CA LEU A 482 -12.83 17.00 -11.19
C LEU A 482 -11.90 16.08 -12.00
N VAL A 483 -10.61 16.45 -12.01
CA VAL A 483 -9.51 15.67 -12.57
C VAL A 483 -8.40 15.59 -11.54
N ASN A 484 -8.07 14.38 -11.07
CA ASN A 484 -7.10 14.15 -9.99
C ASN A 484 -7.44 14.94 -8.71
N ASP A 485 -6.66 15.99 -8.42
CA ASP A 485 -6.79 16.85 -7.24
C ASP A 485 -7.31 18.27 -7.60
N VAL A 486 -7.63 18.50 -8.88
CA VAL A 486 -7.99 19.81 -9.45
C VAL A 486 -9.41 19.77 -9.97
N LYS A 487 -10.25 20.69 -9.49
CA LYS A 487 -11.63 20.86 -9.94
C LYS A 487 -11.78 22.15 -10.71
N VAL A 488 -12.23 22.04 -11.95
CA VAL A 488 -12.49 23.18 -12.84
C VAL A 488 -13.96 23.57 -12.76
N VAL A 489 -14.26 24.81 -12.40
CA VAL A 489 -15.62 25.34 -12.27
C VAL A 489 -15.84 26.44 -13.31
N PHE A 490 -17.04 26.51 -13.89
CA PHE A 490 -17.38 27.44 -14.96
C PHE A 490 -18.50 28.38 -14.50
N GLU A 491 -18.33 29.69 -14.72
CA GLU A 491 -19.37 30.69 -14.41
C GLU A 491 -20.64 30.49 -15.24
N GLU A 492 -20.48 30.17 -16.52
CA GLU A 492 -21.58 29.79 -17.42
C GLU A 492 -21.47 28.33 -17.85
N ALA A 493 -22.61 27.74 -18.22
CA ALA A 493 -22.64 26.38 -18.76
C ALA A 493 -21.88 26.31 -20.11
N PRO A 494 -20.83 25.48 -20.21
CA PRO A 494 -20.13 25.25 -21.47
C PRO A 494 -21.05 24.60 -22.51
N THR A 495 -20.72 24.81 -23.78
CA THR A 495 -21.48 24.33 -24.93
C THR A 495 -20.73 23.22 -25.67
N THR A 496 -21.43 22.51 -26.56
CA THR A 496 -20.80 21.49 -27.41
C THR A 496 -19.65 22.08 -28.23
N GLY A 497 -18.48 21.47 -28.12
CA GLY A 497 -17.28 21.84 -28.85
C GLY A 497 -16.34 22.77 -28.09
N ASP A 498 -16.75 23.31 -26.93
CA ASP A 498 -15.86 24.15 -26.12
C ASP A 498 -14.71 23.31 -25.55
N VAL A 499 -13.49 23.88 -25.61
CA VAL A 499 -12.26 23.26 -25.13
C VAL A 499 -11.55 24.19 -24.15
N PHE A 500 -11.10 23.63 -23.03
CA PHE A 500 -10.30 24.32 -22.02
C PHE A 500 -9.06 23.48 -21.72
N THR A 501 -7.89 24.08 -21.85
CA THR A 501 -6.60 23.42 -21.56
C THR A 501 -6.09 23.92 -20.22
N ILE A 502 -5.78 22.99 -19.33
CA ILE A 502 -5.22 23.24 -18.00
C ILE A 502 -3.77 22.77 -18.03
N LYS A 503 -2.83 23.67 -17.74
CA LYS A 503 -1.40 23.36 -17.75
C LYS A 503 -0.66 24.10 -16.65
N ALA A 504 0.57 23.67 -16.38
CA ALA A 504 1.46 24.37 -15.47
C ALA A 504 1.61 25.85 -15.87
N ASN A 505 1.55 26.74 -14.88
CA ASN A 505 1.76 28.16 -15.09
C ASN A 505 3.26 28.50 -15.11
N GLU A 506 3.97 27.97 -16.11
CA GLU A 506 5.42 28.17 -16.26
C GLU A 506 5.72 29.59 -16.74
N GLY A 507 6.28 30.42 -15.87
CA GLY A 507 6.77 31.76 -16.24
C GLY A 507 5.94 32.94 -15.73
N ALA A 508 4.96 32.70 -14.85
CA ALA A 508 4.27 33.80 -14.22
C ALA A 508 5.16 34.49 -13.18
N ILE A 509 5.39 35.79 -13.38
CA ILE A 509 6.17 36.62 -12.47
C ILE A 509 5.35 36.83 -11.19
N GLY A 510 5.71 36.06 -10.15
CA GLY A 510 5.25 36.26 -8.77
C GLY A 510 4.24 35.24 -8.22
N ASP A 511 4.46 33.95 -8.47
CA ASP A 511 3.78 32.84 -7.77
C ASP A 511 3.82 32.99 -6.23
N ASN A 512 2.63 33.03 -5.63
CA ASN A 512 2.43 33.11 -4.17
C ASN A 512 1.79 31.83 -3.59
N GLY A 513 1.70 30.74 -4.37
CA GLY A 513 1.02 29.51 -3.99
C GLY A 513 1.56 28.88 -2.71
N ASN A 514 2.86 29.03 -2.43
CA ASN A 514 3.44 28.62 -1.14
C ASN A 514 2.93 29.46 0.04
N ILE A 515 2.73 30.77 -0.15
CA ILE A 515 2.17 31.67 0.86
C ILE A 515 0.68 31.33 1.08
N MET A 516 -0.07 31.03 0.02
CA MET A 516 -1.46 30.58 0.12
C MET A 516 -1.60 29.24 0.84
N ARG A 517 -0.71 28.27 0.57
CA ARG A 517 -0.67 26.98 1.30
C ARG A 517 -0.34 27.16 2.78
N ILE A 518 0.59 28.05 3.11
CA ILE A 518 0.90 28.41 4.51
C ILE A 518 -0.32 29.07 5.16
N LEU A 519 -1.05 29.94 4.46
CA LEU A 519 -2.27 30.55 4.97
C LEU A 519 -3.38 29.50 5.20
N ALA A 520 -3.54 28.54 4.29
CA ALA A 520 -4.56 27.49 4.39
C ALA A 520 -4.40 26.60 5.64
N VAL A 521 -3.19 26.52 6.23
CA VAL A 521 -2.97 25.85 7.52
C VAL A 521 -3.86 26.42 8.64
N LYS A 522 -4.23 27.71 8.57
CA LYS A 522 -5.12 28.32 9.58
C LYS A 522 -6.53 27.72 9.59
N GLU A 523 -6.97 27.17 8.47
CA GLU A 523 -8.31 26.56 8.29
C GLU A 523 -8.25 25.02 8.40
N LYS A 524 -7.05 24.44 8.53
CA LYS A 524 -6.87 22.98 8.57
C LYS A 524 -7.07 22.47 9.98
N GLY A 525 -8.07 21.60 10.19
CA GLY A 525 -8.34 20.98 11.49
C GLY A 525 -7.14 20.19 11.99
N VAL A 526 -6.81 20.36 13.28
CA VAL A 526 -5.75 19.63 13.97
C VAL A 526 -6.40 18.81 15.09
N ASP A 527 -6.27 17.49 15.02
CA ASP A 527 -6.60 16.55 16.10
C ASP A 527 -7.99 16.78 16.76
N GLY A 528 -9.04 16.33 16.07
CA GLY A 528 -10.45 16.48 16.50
C GLY A 528 -11.28 17.51 15.71
N ASN A 529 -10.84 17.89 14.50
CA ASN A 529 -11.47 18.86 13.60
C ASN A 529 -11.52 20.33 14.09
N GLU A 530 -10.89 20.67 15.23
CA GLU A 530 -10.71 22.06 15.64
C GLU A 530 -9.60 22.71 14.79
N ILE A 531 -9.86 23.88 14.21
CA ILE A 531 -8.78 24.66 13.56
C ILE A 531 -7.80 25.20 14.62
N PRO A 532 -6.54 25.53 14.28
CA PRO A 532 -5.50 25.84 15.27
C PRO A 532 -5.88 26.93 16.27
N ILE A 533 -6.63 27.95 15.83
CA ILE A 533 -7.11 29.02 16.71
C ILE A 533 -8.17 28.53 17.71
N GLN A 534 -9.07 27.64 17.28
CA GLN A 534 -10.06 27.02 18.16
C GLN A 534 -9.36 26.15 19.20
N LYS A 535 -8.40 25.33 18.77
CA LYS A 535 -7.63 24.48 19.68
C LYS A 535 -6.88 25.28 20.74
N TYR A 536 -6.28 26.41 20.34
CA TYR A 536 -5.60 27.31 21.26
C TYR A 536 -6.57 27.92 22.28
N ILE A 537 -7.75 28.38 21.86
CA ILE A 537 -8.80 28.89 22.77
C ILE A 537 -9.25 27.81 23.76
N SER A 538 -9.46 26.58 23.28
CA SER A 538 -9.81 25.43 24.11
C SER A 538 -8.71 25.13 25.14
N LEU A 539 -7.44 25.14 24.75
CA LEU A 539 -6.30 24.92 25.66
C LEU A 539 -6.19 26.02 26.74
N VAL A 540 -6.31 27.29 26.37
CA VAL A 540 -6.26 28.42 27.32
C VAL A 540 -7.43 28.33 28.30
N SER A 541 -8.62 27.96 27.82
CA SER A 541 -9.81 27.77 28.66
C SER A 541 -9.62 26.63 29.66
N ASP A 542 -9.04 25.50 29.23
CA ASP A 542 -8.74 24.36 30.11
C ASP A 542 -7.71 24.72 31.19
N ILE A 543 -6.64 25.43 30.82
CA ILE A 543 -5.64 25.93 31.78
C ILE A 543 -6.28 26.91 32.77
N GLY A 544 -7.13 27.82 32.30
CA GLY A 544 -7.87 28.76 33.15
C GLY A 544 -8.77 28.05 34.16
N ASN A 545 -9.51 27.03 33.73
CA ASN A 545 -10.35 26.22 34.60
C ASN A 545 -9.53 25.44 35.63
N LYS A 546 -8.41 24.84 35.23
CA LYS A 546 -7.49 24.14 36.14
C LYS A 546 -6.87 25.09 37.17
N HIS A 547 -6.51 26.31 36.77
CA HIS A 547 -5.99 27.33 37.67
C HIS A 547 -7.05 27.73 38.72
N HIS A 548 -8.28 27.99 38.29
CA HIS A 548 -9.38 28.35 39.20
C HIS A 548 -9.68 27.21 40.20
N LEU A 549 -9.70 25.95 39.73
CA LEU A 549 -9.86 24.79 40.61
C LEU A 549 -8.72 24.65 41.60
N ALA A 550 -7.48 24.85 41.16
CA ALA A 550 -6.31 24.82 42.05
C ALA A 550 -6.35 25.94 43.09
N GLN A 551 -6.81 27.14 42.71
CA GLN A 551 -6.98 28.26 43.63
C GLN A 551 -8.05 27.97 44.68
N MET A 552 -9.24 27.50 44.26
CA MET A 552 -10.30 27.09 45.19
C MET A 552 -9.83 25.99 46.16
N SER A 553 -9.07 25.01 45.65
CA SER A 553 -8.49 23.96 46.48
C SER A 553 -7.46 24.53 47.47
N SER A 554 -6.66 25.50 47.07
CA SER A 554 -5.71 26.17 47.94
C SER A 554 -6.42 26.97 49.03
N GLU A 555 -7.48 27.69 48.69
CA GLU A 555 -8.31 28.45 49.66
C GLU A 555 -8.96 27.51 50.67
N ALA A 556 -9.52 26.39 50.22
CA ALA A 556 -10.08 25.36 51.11
C ALA A 556 -9.01 24.76 52.05
N LEU A 557 -7.82 24.44 51.52
CA LEU A 557 -6.72 23.92 52.34
C LEU A 557 -6.17 24.96 53.33
N GLN A 558 -6.22 26.25 52.98
CA GLN A 558 -5.86 27.33 53.88
C GLN A 558 -6.84 27.41 55.05
N VAL A 559 -8.14 27.28 54.81
CA VAL A 559 -9.15 27.18 55.89
C VAL A 559 -8.88 25.98 56.80
N VAL A 560 -8.59 24.80 56.22
CA VAL A 560 -8.26 23.60 57.01
C VAL A 560 -7.00 23.80 57.86
N LYS A 561 -5.98 24.47 57.30
CA LYS A 561 -4.76 24.83 58.03
C LYS A 561 -5.05 25.78 59.19
N ASP A 562 -5.87 26.79 58.96
CA ASP A 562 -6.23 27.79 59.97
C ASP A 562 -7.03 27.15 61.12
N ASP A 563 -7.98 26.27 60.80
CA ASP A 563 -8.72 25.47 61.80
C ASP A 563 -7.79 24.55 62.60
N ALA A 564 -6.85 23.87 61.93
CA ALA A 564 -5.88 23.01 62.60
C ALA A 564 -4.94 23.81 63.52
N GLN A 565 -4.53 25.02 63.12
CA GLN A 565 -3.73 25.92 63.94
C GLN A 565 -4.54 26.39 65.16
N ALA A 566 -5.79 26.79 64.98
CA ALA A 566 -6.66 27.19 66.09
C ALA A 566 -6.88 26.04 67.11
N LEU A 567 -7.03 24.81 66.63
CA LEU A 567 -7.13 23.63 67.51
C LEU A 567 -5.82 23.35 68.26
N LEU A 568 -4.68 23.50 67.59
CA LEU A 568 -3.36 23.38 68.21
C LEU A 568 -3.17 24.44 69.29
N ASP A 569 -3.49 25.69 69.00
CA ASP A 569 -3.38 26.82 69.94
C ASP A 569 -4.32 26.62 71.15
N ASN A 570 -5.51 26.05 70.96
CA ASN A 570 -6.41 25.70 72.05
C ASN A 570 -5.85 24.57 72.94
N THR A 571 -5.25 23.55 72.32
CA THR A 571 -4.73 22.37 73.04
C THR A 571 -3.41 22.65 73.75
N THR A 572 -2.56 23.49 73.16
CA THR A 572 -1.20 23.78 73.65
C THR A 572 -1.07 25.15 74.32
N GLY A 573 -2.07 26.01 74.17
CA GLY A 573 -2.12 27.32 74.83
C GLY A 573 -2.41 27.17 76.31
N VAL A 574 -1.45 27.59 77.14
CA VAL A 574 -1.62 27.70 78.60
C VAL A 574 -2.24 29.06 78.88
N THR A 575 -3.36 29.10 79.60
CA THR A 575 -4.00 30.38 79.95
C THR A 575 -3.24 31.01 81.13
N LEU A 576 -2.75 32.25 80.96
CA LEU A 576 -2.00 32.99 81.98
C LEU A 576 -2.75 33.08 83.32
N ASP A 577 -4.07 33.05 83.29
CA ASP A 577 -4.90 33.03 84.51
C ASP A 577 -4.80 31.70 85.28
N THR A 578 -4.71 30.56 84.58
CA THR A 578 -4.50 29.25 85.21
C THR A 578 -3.08 29.15 85.77
N GLU A 579 -2.10 29.62 85.01
CA GLU A 579 -0.70 29.64 85.44
C GLU A 579 -0.51 30.60 86.63
N ALA A 580 -1.18 31.76 86.65
CA ALA A 580 -1.20 32.68 87.79
C ALA A 580 -1.92 32.09 89.01
N ALA A 581 -3.03 31.37 88.82
CA ALA A 581 -3.73 30.69 89.91
C ALA A 581 -2.88 29.58 90.54
N ASP A 582 -2.19 28.78 89.71
CA ASP A 582 -1.23 27.78 90.17
C ASP A 582 -0.03 28.43 90.86
N LEU A 583 0.45 29.58 90.36
CA LEU A 583 1.54 30.34 90.97
C LEU A 583 1.13 30.89 92.34
N ILE A 584 -0.08 31.43 92.49
CA ILE A 584 -0.64 31.82 93.81
C ILE A 584 -0.75 30.60 94.72
N ARG A 585 -1.23 29.45 94.22
CA ARG A 585 -1.32 28.21 94.99
C ARG A 585 0.05 27.75 95.48
N TYR A 586 1.07 27.82 94.64
CA TYR A 586 2.45 27.52 95.03
C TYR A 586 2.99 28.51 96.06
N GLN A 587 2.73 29.81 95.90
CA GLN A 587 3.14 30.83 96.88
C GLN A 587 2.49 30.60 98.25
N GLN A 588 1.19 30.30 98.30
CA GLN A 588 0.50 29.95 99.55
C GLN A 588 1.05 28.67 100.17
N SER A 589 1.35 27.66 99.35
CA SER A 589 1.94 26.40 99.82
C SER A 589 3.35 26.61 100.40
N TYR A 590 4.17 27.47 99.77
CA TYR A 590 5.49 27.84 100.28
C TYR A 590 5.40 28.65 101.58
N GLN A 591 4.46 29.60 101.69
CA GLN A 591 4.21 30.33 102.95
C GLN A 591 3.78 29.38 104.07
N ALA A 592 2.89 28.43 103.77
CA ALA A 592 2.48 27.41 104.73
C ALA A 592 3.65 26.51 105.16
N ALA A 593 4.51 26.08 104.21
CA ALA A 593 5.71 25.31 104.53
C ALA A 593 6.71 26.10 105.40
N ALA A 594 6.91 27.39 105.12
CA ALA A 594 7.74 28.27 105.94
C ALA A 594 7.18 28.42 107.37
N GLN A 595 5.86 28.51 107.52
CA GLN A 595 5.21 28.53 108.83
C GLN A 595 5.43 27.22 109.59
N ILE A 596 5.38 26.06 108.92
CA ILE A 596 5.69 24.76 109.51
C ILE A 596 7.15 24.70 109.99
N ILE A 597 8.09 25.21 109.19
CA ILE A 597 9.52 25.28 109.58
C ILE A 597 9.70 26.18 110.80
N LYS A 598 9.04 27.33 110.84
CA LYS A 598 9.08 28.26 111.98
C LYS A 598 8.52 27.60 113.25
N VAL A 599 7.38 26.93 113.16
CA VAL A 599 6.81 26.16 114.28
C VAL A 599 7.76 25.04 114.72
N SER A 600 8.46 24.40 113.79
CA SER A 600 9.45 23.37 114.10
C SER A 600 10.68 23.95 114.81
N GLN A 601 11.12 25.16 114.44
CA GLN A 601 12.18 25.90 115.14
C GLN A 601 11.73 26.31 116.56
N ASP A 602 10.50 26.82 116.70
CA ASP A 602 9.94 27.16 118.01
C ASP A 602 9.86 25.92 118.94
N ILE A 603 9.50 24.75 118.40
CA ILE A 603 9.53 23.47 119.15
C ILE A 603 10.97 23.08 119.52
N PHE A 604 11.93 23.24 118.60
CA PHE A 604 13.33 22.91 118.85
C PHE A 604 13.94 23.80 119.95
N ASP A 605 13.66 25.11 119.92
CA ASP A 605 14.09 26.06 120.94
C ASP A 605 13.39 25.79 122.29
N MET A 606 12.11 25.40 122.29
CA MET A 606 11.42 24.96 123.52
C MET A 606 12.07 23.73 124.14
N LEU A 607 12.46 22.74 123.33
CA LEU A 607 13.20 21.57 123.80
C LEU A 607 14.58 21.95 124.35
N LEU A 608 15.26 22.91 123.73
CA LEU A 608 16.57 23.40 124.17
C LEU A 608 16.49 24.19 125.49
N SER A 609 15.44 25.00 125.67
CA SER A 609 15.13 25.74 126.90
C SER A 609 14.67 24.82 128.04
N ALA A 610 13.86 23.79 127.74
CA ALA A 610 13.40 22.82 128.74
C ALA A 610 14.48 21.79 129.16
N SER A 611 15.58 21.69 128.41
CA SER A 611 16.68 20.74 128.61
C SER A 611 17.86 21.31 129.42
N ARG A 612 17.95 22.63 129.67
CA ARG A 612 19.12 23.24 130.34
C ARG A 612 18.80 24.25 131.43
#